data_AF-A0A8H7P2U4-F1
#
_entry.id   AF-A0A8H7P2U4-F1
#
_cell.length_a   1.000
_cell.length_b   1.000
_cell.length_c   1.000
_cell.angle_alpha   90.00
_cell.angle_beta   90.00
_cell.angle_gamma   90.00
#
_symmetry.space_group_name_H-M   'P 1'
#
loop_
_entity.id
_entity.type
_entity.pdbx_description
1 polymer ?
#
loop_
_entity_poly.entity_id
_entity_poly.type
_entity_poly.pdbx_seq_one_letter_code
_entity_poly.pdbx_strand_id
1 'polypeptide(L)'
;MPLLRSCNDPEFETIGEVVDFIRQLITGLKFMHAHHVAHRTERRDYKGTAKFYSRTERPTKYYYVDFGLSRKYDPADGPPLELPILGGDKTVPEFQGEGYNIAVDPFPTDIYYLGNLIRMAFLQYYPDFHFLHALVADMVQSDPQKRPPIEEVASRFTEATSKLSSRSLRGRLRQRNESAIVRLFLGIGHMFRTAKYVVKRLPPMPIPPA
;
A
#
# COMPACT_ATOMS: atom_id res chain seq x y z
N MET A 1 -6.76 6.76 -6.76
CA MET A 1 -6.06 7.15 -5.51
C MET A 1 -5.34 8.48 -5.71
N PRO A 2 -5.83 9.60 -5.16
CA PRO A 2 -4.99 10.75 -4.91
C PRO A 2 -4.56 10.72 -3.45
N LEU A 3 -3.32 10.31 -3.19
CA LEU A 3 -2.75 10.26 -1.85
C LEU A 3 -2.61 11.70 -1.31
N LEU A 4 -2.75 11.99 0.01
CA LEU A 4 -2.55 13.33 0.64
C LEU A 4 -1.12 13.93 0.45
N ARG A 5 -0.23 13.06 0.01
CA ARG A 5 1.08 13.26 -0.59
C ARG A 5 1.36 11.94 -1.31
N SER A 6 1.94 11.92 -2.51
CA SER A 6 2.25 10.64 -3.16
C SER A 6 2.99 9.75 -2.15
N CYS A 7 2.64 8.46 -2.07
CA CYS A 7 3.12 7.58 -1.00
C CYS A 7 4.65 7.50 -0.99
N ASN A 8 5.25 7.72 -2.16
CA ASN A 8 6.67 7.82 -2.45
C ASN A 8 7.23 9.26 -2.35
N ASP A 9 6.59 10.19 -1.65
CA ASP A 9 7.14 11.51 -1.37
C ASP A 9 7.21 11.75 0.16
N PRO A 10 8.42 11.79 0.77
CA PRO A 10 9.73 11.57 0.13
C PRO A 10 9.87 10.15 -0.41
N GLU A 11 10.80 9.91 -1.34
CA GLU A 11 11.02 8.57 -1.91
C GLU A 11 11.32 7.52 -0.84
N PHE A 12 10.89 6.29 -1.08
CA PHE A 12 11.28 5.15 -0.25
C PHE A 12 12.73 4.77 -0.56
N GLU A 13 13.54 4.59 0.47
CA GLU A 13 14.97 4.28 0.30
C GLU A 13 15.26 2.77 0.31
N THR A 14 14.45 1.98 1.02
CA THR A 14 14.67 0.54 1.21
C THR A 14 13.38 -0.26 1.02
N ILE A 15 13.55 -1.55 0.71
CA ILE A 15 12.43 -2.51 0.64
C ILE A 15 11.68 -2.56 1.98
N GLY A 16 12.39 -2.46 3.10
CA GLY A 16 11.81 -2.48 4.45
C GLY A 16 10.89 -1.30 4.74
N GLU A 17 11.19 -0.11 4.20
CA GLU A 17 10.28 1.05 4.32
C GLU A 17 8.96 0.83 3.57
N VAL A 18 9.02 0.19 2.40
CA VAL A 18 7.81 -0.14 1.62
C VAL A 18 7.02 -1.26 2.29
N VAL A 19 7.70 -2.29 2.81
CA VAL A 19 7.05 -3.38 3.55
C VAL A 19 6.32 -2.84 4.77
N ASP A 20 6.91 -1.94 5.56
CA ASP A 20 6.23 -1.34 6.71
C ASP A 20 5.05 -0.44 6.29
N PHE A 21 5.20 0.33 5.21
CA PHE A 21 4.10 1.12 4.65
C PHE A 21 2.90 0.23 4.26
N ILE A 22 3.13 -0.84 3.49
CA ILE A 22 2.07 -1.77 3.07
C ILE A 22 1.47 -2.47 4.30
N ARG A 23 2.29 -2.86 5.28
CA ARG A 23 1.82 -3.43 6.55
C ARG A 23 0.85 -2.50 7.27
N GLN A 24 1.19 -1.21 7.40
CA GLN A 24 0.34 -0.22 8.05
C GLN A 24 -0.98 0.01 7.28
N LEU A 25 -0.95 0.03 5.94
CA LEU A 25 -2.16 0.09 5.11
C LEU A 25 -3.06 -1.14 5.33
N ILE A 26 -2.52 -2.35 5.23
CA ILE A 26 -3.30 -3.58 5.46
C ILE A 26 -3.86 -3.60 6.87
N THR A 27 -3.08 -3.20 7.88
CA THR A 27 -3.53 -3.15 9.28
C THR A 27 -4.66 -2.15 9.47
N GLY A 28 -4.54 -0.95 8.90
CA GLY A 28 -5.58 0.07 8.98
C GLY A 28 -6.85 -0.34 8.24
N LEU A 29 -6.73 -0.97 7.07
CA LEU A 29 -7.90 -1.48 6.33
C LEU A 29 -8.59 -2.63 7.07
N LYS A 30 -7.82 -3.58 7.61
CA LYS A 30 -8.33 -4.65 8.47
C LYS A 30 -9.09 -4.08 9.68
N PHE A 31 -8.55 -3.06 10.34
CA PHE A 31 -9.23 -2.40 11.46
C PHE A 31 -10.55 -1.77 11.01
N MET A 32 -10.56 -1.05 9.89
CA MET A 32 -11.78 -0.45 9.35
C MET A 32 -12.82 -1.52 9.00
N HIS A 33 -12.43 -2.60 8.33
CA HIS A 33 -13.32 -3.72 7.97
C HIS A 33 -13.87 -4.42 9.22
N ALA A 34 -13.06 -4.65 10.25
CA ALA A 34 -13.51 -5.21 11.53
C ALA A 34 -14.54 -4.31 12.25
N HIS A 35 -14.49 -3.00 12.01
CA HIS A 35 -15.46 -2.03 12.50
C HIS A 35 -16.54 -1.68 11.47
N HIS A 36 -16.65 -2.46 10.38
CA HIS A 36 -17.65 -2.33 9.32
C HIS A 36 -17.60 -0.98 8.60
N VAL A 37 -16.41 -0.42 8.43
CA VAL A 37 -16.13 0.84 7.72
C VAL A 37 -15.41 0.54 6.40
N ALA A 38 -15.89 1.10 5.29
CA ALA A 38 -15.26 1.06 3.96
C ALA A 38 -14.71 2.45 3.56
N HIS A 39 -13.58 2.55 2.84
CA HIS A 39 -12.81 3.81 2.66
C HIS A 39 -12.85 4.41 1.23
N ARG A 40 -13.09 5.74 1.07
CA ARG A 40 -13.15 6.50 -0.22
C ARG A 40 -12.79 8.01 -0.07
N THR A 41 -12.23 8.70 -1.10
CA THR A 41 -11.44 9.99 -0.93
C THR A 41 -11.50 11.12 -2.00
N GLU A 42 -11.16 12.39 -1.60
CA GLU A 42 -10.75 13.65 -2.32
C GLU A 42 -9.87 14.63 -1.41
N ARG A 43 -9.40 15.84 -1.86
CA ARG A 43 -8.43 16.74 -1.11
C ARG A 43 -8.80 18.26 -0.99
N ARG A 44 -8.18 19.02 -0.04
CA ARG A 44 -8.54 20.44 0.29
C ARG A 44 -7.55 21.63 0.04
N ASP A 45 -6.20 21.61 0.10
CA ASP A 45 -5.48 22.94 -0.02
C ASP A 45 -3.96 23.06 -0.36
N TYR A 46 -3.17 22.01 -0.64
CA TYR A 46 -1.82 22.06 -1.28
C TYR A 46 -0.92 23.31 -1.07
N LYS A 47 -0.47 23.64 0.15
CA LYS A 47 0.51 24.74 0.36
C LYS A 47 1.79 24.31 1.08
N GLY A 48 2.85 24.08 0.30
CA GLY A 48 4.26 24.09 0.74
C GLY A 48 4.95 22.73 0.91
N THR A 49 6.30 22.75 0.93
CA THR A 49 7.18 21.58 1.11
C THR A 49 7.77 21.51 2.54
N ALA A 50 7.69 20.34 3.18
CA ALA A 50 8.19 20.09 4.54
C ALA A 50 9.61 19.48 4.54
N LYS A 51 10.40 19.76 5.60
CA LYS A 51 11.68 19.05 5.85
C LYS A 51 11.42 17.56 6.08
N PHE A 52 12.18 16.68 5.44
CA PHE A 52 11.99 15.23 5.52
C PHE A 52 13.23 14.50 6.05
N TYR A 53 12.98 13.35 6.69
CA TYR A 53 13.97 12.35 7.09
C TYR A 53 13.63 11.03 6.41
N SER A 54 14.59 10.11 6.26
CA SER A 54 14.25 8.76 5.80
C SER A 54 13.37 8.06 6.82
N ARG A 55 12.46 7.20 6.34
CA ARG A 55 11.54 6.46 7.22
C ARG A 55 12.33 5.50 8.11
N THR A 56 13.49 5.04 7.66
CA THR A 56 14.45 4.26 8.46
C THR A 56 15.01 5.05 9.66
N GLU A 57 15.34 6.32 9.50
CA GLU A 57 15.82 7.16 10.61
C GLU A 57 14.69 7.68 11.50
N ARG A 58 13.51 7.90 10.92
CA ARG A 58 12.31 8.35 11.63
C ARG A 58 11.10 7.54 11.17
N PRO A 59 10.79 6.43 11.87
CA PRO A 59 9.59 5.64 11.60
C PRO A 59 8.34 6.52 11.48
N THR A 60 7.60 6.33 10.41
CA THR A 60 6.44 7.17 10.07
C THR A 60 5.15 6.38 10.34
N LYS A 61 4.17 7.02 11.00
CA LYS A 61 2.82 6.47 11.17
C LYS A 61 1.95 6.90 9.99
N TYR A 62 1.26 5.96 9.36
CA TYR A 62 0.30 6.23 8.29
C TYR A 62 -1.13 6.08 8.82
N TYR A 63 -1.97 7.02 8.45
CA TYR A 63 -3.37 7.05 8.84
C TYR A 63 -4.26 7.07 7.61
N TYR A 64 -5.35 6.31 7.65
CA TYR A 64 -6.46 6.51 6.74
C TYR A 64 -7.12 7.84 7.09
N VAL A 65 -7.28 8.68 6.08
CA VAL A 65 -7.85 10.01 6.19
C VAL A 65 -8.94 10.16 5.16
N ASP A 66 -9.81 11.16 5.37
CA ASP A 66 -10.96 11.46 4.54
C ASP A 66 -11.96 10.28 4.45
N PHE A 67 -12.94 10.33 5.36
CA PHE A 67 -14.05 9.38 5.44
C PHE A 67 -15.33 9.98 4.85
N GLY A 68 -15.24 11.04 4.03
CA GLY A 68 -16.41 11.75 3.51
C GLY A 68 -17.31 10.90 2.61
N LEU A 69 -16.76 9.82 2.04
CA LEU A 69 -17.47 8.85 1.22
C LEU A 69 -17.57 7.45 1.87
N SER A 70 -17.11 7.33 3.11
CA SER A 70 -17.18 6.08 3.89
C SER A 70 -18.57 5.87 4.46
N ARG A 71 -18.95 4.61 4.60
CA ARG A 71 -20.19 4.19 5.29
C ARG A 71 -19.86 3.16 6.35
N LYS A 72 -20.71 3.11 7.37
CA LYS A 72 -20.69 2.10 8.41
C LYS A 72 -21.89 1.18 8.22
N TYR A 73 -21.66 -0.12 8.16
CA TYR A 73 -22.70 -1.13 7.97
C TYR A 73 -23.05 -1.83 9.28
N ASP A 74 -24.33 -2.12 9.49
CA ASP A 74 -24.76 -2.99 10.59
C ASP A 74 -24.61 -4.45 10.17
N PRO A 75 -23.86 -5.29 10.92
CA PRO A 75 -23.76 -6.71 10.64
C PRO A 75 -25.11 -7.45 10.60
N ALA A 76 -26.14 -6.91 11.25
CA ALA A 76 -27.48 -7.49 11.29
C ALA A 76 -28.24 -7.35 9.95
N ASP A 77 -27.87 -6.37 9.11
CA ASP A 77 -28.57 -6.06 7.85
C ASP A 77 -28.17 -6.97 6.68
N GLY A 78 -27.25 -7.92 6.92
CA GLY A 78 -26.70 -8.80 5.89
C GLY A 78 -25.59 -8.15 5.06
N PRO A 79 -25.14 -8.78 3.96
CA PRO A 79 -24.07 -8.24 3.12
C PRO A 79 -24.52 -6.93 2.47
N PRO A 80 -23.77 -5.82 2.64
CA PRO A 80 -24.17 -4.54 2.10
C PRO A 80 -24.12 -4.55 0.58
N LEU A 81 -25.15 -4.02 -0.06
CA LEU A 81 -25.22 -3.85 -1.52
C LEU A 81 -25.50 -2.38 -1.82
N GLU A 82 -24.57 -1.73 -2.52
CA GLU A 82 -24.62 -0.30 -2.76
C GLU A 82 -24.27 0.05 -4.19
N LEU A 83 -24.88 1.13 -4.69
CA LEU A 83 -24.51 1.64 -5.99
C LEU A 83 -23.07 2.18 -5.98
N PRO A 84 -22.30 1.90 -7.04
CA PRO A 84 -20.95 2.42 -7.21
C PRO A 84 -20.87 3.95 -7.05
N ILE A 85 -19.88 4.41 -6.29
CA ILE A 85 -19.47 5.82 -6.27
C ILE A 85 -18.04 5.85 -6.81
N LEU A 86 -17.86 6.57 -7.92
CA LEU A 86 -16.55 6.71 -8.55
C LEU A 86 -15.68 7.61 -7.67
N GLY A 87 -14.69 7.00 -7.03
CA GLY A 87 -13.62 7.71 -6.36
C GLY A 87 -12.47 8.05 -7.32
N GLY A 88 -11.31 8.41 -6.75
CA GLY A 88 -10.15 8.76 -7.56
C GLY A 88 -9.43 7.59 -8.25
N ASP A 89 -9.85 6.33 -8.05
CA ASP A 89 -9.45 5.21 -8.92
C ASP A 89 -10.67 4.75 -9.71
N LYS A 90 -10.56 4.79 -11.03
CA LYS A 90 -11.65 4.54 -11.97
C LYS A 90 -11.49 3.21 -12.71
N THR A 91 -10.51 2.37 -12.33
CA THR A 91 -10.21 1.12 -13.05
C THR A 91 -10.95 -0.09 -12.51
N VAL A 92 -11.79 0.09 -11.49
CA VAL A 92 -12.59 -0.98 -10.87
C VAL A 92 -13.47 -1.65 -11.93
N PRO A 93 -13.29 -2.96 -12.21
CA PRO A 93 -13.98 -3.64 -13.30
C PRO A 93 -15.50 -3.65 -13.14
N GLU A 94 -16.00 -3.87 -11.92
CA GLU A 94 -17.43 -3.91 -11.63
C GLU A 94 -18.13 -2.56 -11.77
N PHE A 95 -17.39 -1.45 -11.85
CA PHE A 95 -17.96 -0.10 -12.03
C PHE A 95 -17.98 0.36 -13.49
N GLN A 96 -17.52 -0.47 -14.42
CA GLN A 96 -17.47 -0.12 -15.83
C GLN A 96 -18.80 -0.42 -16.53
N GLY A 97 -19.19 0.43 -17.48
CA GLY A 97 -20.39 0.24 -18.30
C GLY A 97 -21.66 0.11 -17.45
N GLU A 98 -22.48 -0.91 -17.75
CA GLU A 98 -23.73 -1.22 -17.03
C GLU A 98 -23.51 -1.54 -15.55
N GLY A 99 -22.29 -1.95 -15.16
CA GLY A 99 -21.95 -2.25 -13.76
C GLY A 99 -22.08 -1.05 -12.83
N TYR A 100 -22.01 0.18 -13.36
CA TYR A 100 -22.21 1.40 -12.59
C TYR A 100 -23.62 1.53 -12.00
N ASN A 101 -24.62 0.85 -12.59
CA ASN A 101 -26.01 0.90 -12.16
C ASN A 101 -26.42 -0.33 -11.32
N ILE A 102 -25.46 -1.19 -10.96
CA ILE A 102 -25.71 -2.44 -10.23
C ILE A 102 -25.16 -2.28 -8.81
N ALA A 103 -25.98 -2.61 -7.80
CA ALA A 103 -25.55 -2.58 -6.42
C ALA A 103 -24.53 -3.71 -6.17
N VAL A 104 -23.40 -3.38 -5.55
CA VAL A 104 -22.32 -4.32 -5.25
C VAL A 104 -21.89 -4.24 -3.80
N ASP A 105 -21.22 -5.29 -3.34
CA ASP A 105 -20.54 -5.29 -2.06
C ASP A 105 -19.30 -4.37 -2.11
N PRO A 106 -19.20 -3.35 -1.23
CA PRO A 106 -18.06 -2.44 -1.18
C PRO A 106 -16.77 -3.08 -0.63
N PHE A 107 -16.84 -4.15 0.17
CA PHE A 107 -15.65 -4.73 0.81
C PHE A 107 -14.66 -5.32 -0.19
N PRO A 108 -15.08 -6.14 -1.18
CA PRO A 108 -14.19 -6.60 -2.25
C PRO A 108 -13.66 -5.45 -3.13
N THR A 109 -14.39 -4.34 -3.25
CA THR A 109 -13.92 -3.16 -3.98
C THR A 109 -12.75 -2.51 -3.24
N ASP A 110 -12.80 -2.40 -1.91
CA ASP A 110 -11.67 -1.89 -1.11
C ASP A 110 -10.40 -2.76 -1.27
N ILE A 111 -10.57 -4.08 -1.36
CA ILE A 111 -9.45 -5.01 -1.65
C ILE A 111 -8.84 -4.72 -3.02
N TYR A 112 -9.67 -4.50 -4.04
CA TYR A 112 -9.20 -4.12 -5.37
C TYR A 112 -8.42 -2.81 -5.34
N TYR A 113 -8.95 -1.77 -4.67
CA TYR A 113 -8.27 -0.49 -4.56
C TYR A 113 -6.90 -0.64 -3.90
N LEU A 114 -6.81 -1.36 -2.77
CA LEU A 114 -5.54 -1.60 -2.10
C LEU A 114 -4.57 -2.40 -2.98
N GLY A 115 -5.04 -3.46 -3.65
CA GLY A 115 -4.23 -4.25 -4.56
C GLY A 115 -3.72 -3.42 -5.73
N ASN A 116 -4.58 -2.57 -6.31
CA ASN A 116 -4.25 -1.72 -7.43
C ASN A 116 -3.25 -0.62 -7.04
N LEU A 117 -3.34 -0.07 -5.82
CA LEU A 117 -2.31 0.82 -5.28
C LEU A 117 -0.95 0.14 -5.27
N ILE A 118 -0.87 -1.07 -4.70
CA ILE A 118 0.40 -1.78 -4.56
C ILE A 118 0.94 -2.14 -5.95
N ARG A 119 0.07 -2.58 -6.87
CA ARG A 119 0.40 -2.88 -8.26
C ARG A 119 0.99 -1.67 -8.97
N MET A 120 0.28 -0.56 -8.94
CA MET A 120 0.67 0.66 -9.65
C MET A 120 1.87 1.33 -8.98
N ALA A 121 1.87 1.50 -7.66
CA ALA A 121 2.94 2.22 -6.97
C ALA A 121 4.26 1.43 -6.89
N PHE A 122 4.21 0.10 -6.81
CA PHE A 122 5.40 -0.71 -6.55
C PHE A 122 5.68 -1.77 -7.62
N LEU A 123 4.74 -2.68 -7.91
CA LEU A 123 5.04 -3.86 -8.74
C LEU A 123 5.40 -3.54 -10.19
N GLN A 124 4.82 -2.47 -10.75
CA GLN A 124 5.14 -2.03 -12.11
C GLN A 124 6.51 -1.35 -12.21
N TYR A 125 6.95 -0.67 -11.15
CA TYR A 125 8.17 0.14 -11.15
C TYR A 125 9.41 -0.61 -10.63
N TYR A 126 9.22 -1.51 -9.65
CA TYR A 126 10.31 -2.15 -8.92
C TYR A 126 10.18 -3.69 -9.01
N PRO A 127 11.14 -4.39 -9.63
CA PRO A 127 11.12 -5.85 -9.74
C PRO A 127 11.41 -6.56 -8.40
N ASP A 128 11.94 -5.83 -7.41
CA ASP A 128 12.28 -6.38 -6.10
C ASP A 128 11.06 -6.89 -5.31
N PHE A 129 9.83 -6.46 -5.68
CA PHE A 129 8.58 -6.87 -5.03
C PHE A 129 7.90 -8.09 -5.65
N HIS A 130 8.64 -8.92 -6.37
CA HIS A 130 8.06 -10.08 -7.04
C HIS A 130 7.35 -11.06 -6.10
N PHE A 131 7.76 -11.12 -4.82
CA PHE A 131 7.12 -11.92 -3.78
C PHE A 131 5.66 -11.52 -3.49
N LEU A 132 5.25 -10.30 -3.85
CA LEU A 132 3.87 -9.83 -3.72
C LEU A 132 3.03 -10.03 -4.98
N HIS A 133 3.62 -10.46 -6.11
CA HIS A 133 2.87 -10.57 -7.37
C HIS A 133 1.65 -11.48 -7.26
N ALA A 134 1.80 -12.67 -6.67
CA ALA A 134 0.70 -13.61 -6.53
C ALA A 134 -0.43 -13.04 -5.66
N LEU A 135 -0.08 -12.46 -4.50
CA LEU A 135 -1.07 -11.85 -3.61
C LEU A 135 -1.82 -10.69 -4.29
N VAL A 136 -1.09 -9.77 -4.93
CA VAL A 136 -1.70 -8.62 -5.58
C VAL A 136 -2.52 -9.02 -6.80
N ALA A 137 -2.11 -10.07 -7.54
CA ALA A 137 -2.89 -10.61 -8.65
C ALA A 137 -4.26 -11.11 -8.18
N ASP A 138 -4.34 -11.75 -7.01
CA ASP A 138 -5.60 -12.21 -6.42
C ASP A 138 -6.46 -11.04 -5.91
N MET A 139 -5.83 -9.98 -5.35
CA MET A 139 -6.54 -8.78 -4.89
C MET A 139 -7.18 -7.98 -6.04
N VAL A 140 -6.57 -7.97 -7.23
CA VAL A 140 -7.01 -7.18 -8.40
C VAL A 140 -7.80 -8.00 -9.42
N GLN A 141 -8.36 -9.14 -9.01
CA GLN A 141 -9.24 -9.97 -9.84
C GLN A 141 -10.44 -9.17 -10.34
N SER A 142 -10.82 -9.43 -11.60
CA SER A 142 -11.98 -8.75 -12.21
C SER A 142 -13.30 -9.15 -11.54
N ASP A 143 -13.39 -10.40 -11.08
CA ASP A 143 -14.53 -10.91 -10.34
C ASP A 143 -14.38 -10.57 -8.85
N PRO A 144 -15.26 -9.75 -8.26
CA PRO A 144 -15.20 -9.37 -6.85
C PRO A 144 -15.24 -10.57 -5.89
N GLN A 145 -15.97 -11.63 -6.24
CA GLN A 145 -16.14 -12.82 -5.37
C GLN A 145 -14.88 -13.69 -5.30
N LYS A 146 -13.97 -13.54 -6.26
CA LYS A 146 -12.67 -14.24 -6.27
C LYS A 146 -11.60 -13.51 -5.50
N ARG A 147 -11.86 -12.28 -5.05
CA ARG A 147 -10.89 -11.49 -4.28
C ARG A 147 -10.81 -12.06 -2.85
N PRO A 148 -9.61 -12.24 -2.31
CA PRO A 148 -9.46 -12.74 -0.94
C PRO A 148 -9.97 -11.70 0.07
N PRO A 149 -10.57 -12.13 1.19
CA PRO A 149 -10.95 -11.22 2.27
C PRO A 149 -9.71 -10.61 2.93
N ILE A 150 -9.88 -9.46 3.60
CA ILE A 150 -8.75 -8.71 4.18
C ILE A 150 -7.92 -9.53 5.19
N GLU A 151 -8.56 -10.46 5.91
CA GLU A 151 -7.89 -11.36 6.85
C GLU A 151 -6.91 -12.29 6.15
N GLU A 152 -7.33 -12.86 5.01
CA GLU A 152 -6.45 -13.69 4.20
C GLU A 152 -5.32 -12.86 3.59
N VAL A 153 -5.63 -11.66 3.08
CA VAL A 153 -4.62 -10.73 2.57
C VAL A 153 -3.56 -10.41 3.63
N ALA A 154 -3.98 -10.12 4.86
CA ALA A 154 -3.07 -9.84 5.97
C ALA A 154 -2.21 -11.04 6.35
N SER A 155 -2.79 -12.24 6.39
CA SER A 155 -2.08 -13.48 6.66
C SER A 155 -1.02 -13.76 5.59
N ARG A 156 -1.42 -13.75 4.30
CA ARG A 156 -0.52 -13.98 3.16
C ARG A 156 0.59 -12.94 3.07
N PHE A 157 0.29 -11.68 3.37
CA PHE A 157 1.30 -10.63 3.40
C PHE A 157 2.32 -10.86 4.54
N THR A 158 1.85 -11.24 5.72
CA THR A 158 2.72 -11.57 6.86
C THR A 158 3.62 -12.76 6.53
N GLU A 159 3.07 -13.80 5.89
CA GLU A 159 3.83 -14.97 5.45
C GLU A 159 4.86 -14.63 4.36
N ALA A 160 4.49 -13.78 3.40
CA ALA A 160 5.40 -13.37 2.33
C ALA A 160 6.57 -12.52 2.87
N THR A 161 6.31 -11.69 3.89
CA THR A 161 7.31 -10.81 4.48
C THR A 161 8.20 -11.50 5.52
N SER A 162 7.70 -12.53 6.21
CA SER A 162 8.51 -13.31 7.17
C SER A 162 9.67 -14.07 6.51
N LYS A 163 9.54 -14.38 5.21
CA LYS A 163 10.56 -15.03 4.39
C LYS A 163 11.68 -14.07 3.96
N LEU A 164 11.54 -12.76 4.20
CA LEU A 164 12.54 -11.76 3.81
C LEU A 164 13.66 -11.65 4.85
N SER A 165 14.90 -11.76 4.41
CA SER A 165 16.06 -11.53 5.26
C SER A 165 16.25 -10.05 5.59
N SER A 166 16.92 -9.74 6.70
CA SER A 166 17.34 -8.37 7.04
C SER A 166 18.16 -7.70 5.94
N ARG A 167 18.92 -8.47 5.15
CA ARG A 167 19.69 -7.94 4.00
C ARG A 167 18.74 -7.56 2.87
N SER A 168 17.74 -8.38 2.59
CA SER A 168 16.70 -8.10 1.59
C SER A 168 15.90 -6.85 1.97
N LEU A 169 15.48 -6.73 3.24
CA LEU A 169 14.76 -5.55 3.73
C LEU A 169 15.59 -4.27 3.64
N ARG A 170 16.90 -4.34 3.92
CA ARG A 170 17.81 -3.21 3.72
C ARG A 170 18.14 -2.94 2.26
N GLY A 171 17.73 -3.80 1.32
CA GLY A 171 18.03 -3.61 -0.10
C GLY A 171 17.47 -2.30 -0.64
N ARG A 172 18.24 -1.65 -1.52
CA ARG A 172 17.81 -0.46 -2.27
C ARG A 172 16.68 -0.82 -3.23
N LEU A 173 15.72 0.09 -3.41
CA LEU A 173 14.74 0.01 -4.49
C LEU A 173 15.40 0.25 -5.85
N ARG A 174 15.32 -0.74 -6.76
CA ARG A 174 15.89 -0.65 -8.10
C ARG A 174 14.78 -0.46 -9.12
N GLN A 175 14.81 0.62 -9.88
CA GLN A 175 13.86 0.80 -10.98
C GLN A 175 14.22 -0.12 -12.15
N ARG A 176 13.21 -0.63 -12.87
CA ARG A 176 13.42 -1.57 -13.99
C ARG A 176 14.39 -1.06 -15.07
N ASN A 177 14.35 0.23 -15.40
CA ASN A 177 15.13 0.83 -16.49
C ASN A 177 16.35 1.64 -16.00
N GLU A 178 16.89 1.31 -14.83
CA GLU A 178 18.04 2.02 -14.27
C GLU A 178 19.32 1.75 -15.08
N SER A 179 20.00 2.83 -15.52
CA SER A 179 21.26 2.72 -16.26
C SER A 179 22.40 2.20 -15.39
N ALA A 180 23.41 1.58 -16.00
CA ALA A 180 24.55 1.01 -15.28
C ALA A 180 25.30 2.05 -14.43
N ILE A 181 25.41 3.28 -14.93
CA ILE A 181 26.08 4.40 -14.24
C ILE A 181 25.28 4.82 -13.00
N VAL A 182 23.96 5.01 -13.15
CA VAL A 182 23.09 5.37 -12.02
C VAL A 182 23.11 4.27 -10.96
N ARG A 183 23.07 3.00 -11.38
CA ARG A 183 23.16 1.84 -10.49
C ARG A 183 24.44 1.83 -9.66
N LEU A 184 25.58 2.19 -10.27
CA LEU A 184 26.88 2.27 -9.56
C LEU A 184 26.87 3.37 -8.50
N PHE A 185 26.50 4.60 -8.86
CA PHE A 185 26.50 5.74 -7.93
C PHE A 185 25.49 5.57 -6.80
N LEU A 186 24.25 5.16 -7.12
CA LEU A 186 23.24 4.87 -6.09
C LEU A 186 23.63 3.67 -5.24
N GLY A 187 24.35 2.70 -5.80
CA GLY A 187 24.95 1.57 -5.07
C GLY A 187 25.95 2.03 -4.01
N ILE A 188 26.87 2.92 -4.37
CA ILE A 188 27.86 3.50 -3.43
C ILE A 188 27.15 4.27 -2.32
N GLY A 189 26.23 5.17 -2.67
CA GLY A 189 25.45 5.93 -1.69
C GLY A 189 24.65 5.02 -0.75
N HIS A 190 24.12 3.92 -1.28
CA HIS A 190 23.40 2.92 -0.49
C HIS A 190 24.32 2.19 0.50
N MET A 191 25.55 1.84 0.13
CA MET A 191 26.51 1.22 1.05
C MET A 191 26.79 2.13 2.25
N PHE A 192 27.03 3.42 2.03
CA PHE A 192 27.26 4.39 3.11
C PHE A 192 26.03 4.55 4.01
N ARG A 193 24.81 4.61 3.44
CA ARG A 193 23.56 4.67 4.22
C ARG A 193 23.33 3.41 5.04
N THR A 194 23.51 2.23 4.45
CA THR A 194 23.37 0.95 5.15
C THR A 194 24.38 0.81 6.28
N ALA A 195 25.64 1.22 6.07
CA ALA A 195 26.64 1.28 7.14
C ALA A 195 26.21 2.23 8.28
N LYS A 196 25.72 3.44 7.95
CA LYS A 196 25.16 4.39 8.93
C LYS A 196 24.02 3.77 9.73
N TYR A 197 23.09 3.06 9.09
CA TYR A 197 21.95 2.42 9.77
C TYR A 197 22.38 1.27 10.69
N VAL A 198 23.39 0.48 10.29
CA VAL A 198 23.96 -0.59 11.12
C VAL A 198 24.66 0.00 12.35
N VAL A 199 25.49 1.04 12.17
CA VAL A 199 26.19 1.73 13.28
C VAL A 199 25.18 2.32 14.28
N LYS A 200 24.11 2.95 13.78
CA LYS A 200 23.02 3.49 14.60
C LYS A 200 22.08 2.41 15.17
N ARG A 201 22.30 1.12 14.87
CA ARG A 201 21.45 -0.01 15.26
C ARG A 201 19.96 0.17 14.90
N LEU A 202 19.68 0.87 13.80
CA LEU A 202 18.32 1.08 13.32
C LEU A 202 17.78 -0.22 12.70
N PRO A 203 16.52 -0.61 12.97
CA PRO A 203 15.95 -1.85 12.45
C PRO A 203 15.83 -1.81 10.91
N PRO A 204 15.92 -2.96 10.21
CA PRO A 204 15.69 -3.03 8.76
C PRO A 204 14.28 -2.60 8.33
N MET A 205 13.30 -2.81 9.21
CA MET A 205 11.92 -2.38 9.05
C MET A 205 11.65 -1.27 10.07
N PRO A 206 11.32 -0.05 9.66
CA PRO A 206 11.13 1.07 10.59
C PRO A 206 9.74 1.06 11.20
N ILE A 207 9.51 0.11 12.10
CA ILE A 207 8.24 0.00 12.82
C ILE A 207 8.15 1.17 13.80
N PRO A 208 7.15 2.06 13.67
CA PRO A 208 6.97 3.15 14.63
C PRO A 208 6.57 2.59 16.01
N PRO A 209 7.00 3.22 17.12
CA PRO A 209 6.57 2.82 18.46
C PRO A 209 5.05 2.97 18.58
N ALA A 210 4.42 2.05 19.32
CA ALA A 210 2.98 2.05 19.59
C ALA A 210 2.52 3.42 20.08
#